data_AF-A0A3L7TJ25-F1
#
_entry.id   AF-A0A3L7TJ25-F1
#
_cell.length_a   1.000
_cell.length_b   1.000
_cell.length_c   1.000
_cell.angle_alpha   90.00
_cell.angle_beta   90.00
_cell.angle_gamma   90.00
#
_symmetry.space_group_name_H-M   'P 1'
#
loop_
_entity.id
_entity.type
_entity.pdbx_description
1 polymer ?
#
loop_
_entity_poly.entity_id
_entity_poly.type
_entity_poly.pdbx_seq_one_letter_code
_entity_poly.pdbx_strand_id
1 'polypeptide(L)'
;MAIVNPLPGQEERNSDHLLEWGVAVRLNSPMTIGWRLRALLTDRERLAAMRARALARAKPFAADAIVSALQRDTVNASSGGITAANSELTAVHSR
;
A
#
# COMPACT_ATOMS: atom_id res chain seq x y z
N MET A 1 -15.03 0.45 4.19
CA MET A 1 -14.88 1.86 3.71
C MET A 1 -15.95 2.17 2.69
N ALA A 2 -16.44 3.40 2.63
CA ALA A 2 -17.37 3.85 1.59
C ALA A 2 -16.65 4.88 0.71
N ILE A 3 -16.65 4.64 -0.61
CA ILE A 3 -15.92 5.47 -1.58
C ILE A 3 -16.95 6.31 -2.34
N VAL A 4 -16.80 7.63 -2.27
CA VAL A 4 -17.65 8.62 -2.94
C VAL A 4 -16.75 9.48 -3.79
N ASN A 5 -17.03 9.53 -5.10
CA ASN A 5 -16.38 10.43 -6.07
C ASN A 5 -14.85 10.56 -5.89
N PRO A 6 -14.07 9.47 -6.06
CA PRO A 6 -12.61 9.53 -5.92
C PRO A 6 -12.01 10.47 -6.98
N LEU A 7 -10.96 11.20 -6.63
CA LEU A 7 -10.25 12.03 -7.61
C LEU A 7 -9.57 11.15 -8.67
N PRO A 8 -9.51 11.61 -9.93
CA PRO A 8 -8.80 10.91 -10.99
C PRO A 8 -7.33 10.66 -10.63
N GLY A 9 -6.81 9.49 -11.03
CA GLY A 9 -5.39 9.16 -10.88
C GLY A 9 -5.09 8.24 -9.70
N GLN A 10 -4.59 8.80 -8.59
CA GLN A 10 -4.12 7.97 -7.46
C GLN A 10 -5.27 7.47 -6.60
N GLU A 11 -6.29 8.31 -6.34
CA GLU A 11 -7.42 7.91 -5.49
C GLU A 11 -8.31 6.86 -6.16
N GLU A 12 -8.53 6.97 -7.47
CA GLU A 12 -9.26 5.98 -8.26
C GLU A 12 -8.57 4.61 -8.21
N ARG A 13 -7.26 4.55 -8.47
CA ARG A 13 -6.49 3.30 -8.40
C ARG A 13 -6.48 2.68 -7.01
N ASN A 14 -6.31 3.51 -5.97
CA ASN A 14 -6.42 3.03 -4.59
C ASN A 14 -7.82 2.48 -4.30
N SER A 15 -8.85 3.16 -4.79
CA SER A 15 -10.25 2.75 -4.64
C SER A 15 -10.54 1.40 -5.29
N ASP A 16 -10.01 1.17 -6.50
CA ASP A 16 -10.19 -0.10 -7.21
C ASP A 16 -9.60 -1.28 -6.43
N HIS A 17 -8.37 -1.14 -5.90
CA HIS A 17 -7.79 -2.18 -5.04
C HIS A 17 -8.63 -2.47 -3.79
N LEU A 18 -9.18 -1.43 -3.15
CA LEU A 18 -10.04 -1.62 -1.97
C LEU A 18 -11.36 -2.33 -2.33
N LEU A 19 -11.89 -2.10 -3.53
CA LEU A 19 -13.08 -2.76 -4.05
C LEU A 19 -12.79 -4.22 -4.40
N GLU A 20 -11.69 -4.49 -5.11
CA GLU A 20 -11.23 -5.84 -5.46
C GLU A 20 -10.99 -6.71 -4.22
N TRP A 21 -10.41 -6.13 -3.16
CA TRP A 21 -10.20 -6.83 -1.90
C TRP A 21 -11.49 -7.01 -1.09
N GLY A 22 -12.60 -6.42 -1.54
CA GLY A 22 -13.88 -6.45 -0.83
C GLY A 22 -13.80 -5.80 0.55
N VAL A 23 -12.99 -4.75 0.70
CA VAL A 23 -12.87 -3.96 1.94
C VAL A 23 -13.56 -2.59 1.83
N ALA A 24 -14.04 -2.27 0.64
CA ALA A 24 -14.80 -1.06 0.36
C ALA A 24 -16.07 -1.31 -0.45
N VAL A 25 -16.95 -0.31 -0.46
CA VAL A 25 -18.12 -0.21 -1.36
C VAL A 25 -18.09 1.12 -2.11
N ARG A 26 -18.54 1.11 -3.36
CA ARG A 26 -18.65 2.31 -4.19
C ARG A 26 -20.05 2.93 -4.07
N LEU A 27 -20.10 4.21 -3.74
CA LEU A 27 -21.32 5.01 -3.54
C LEU A 27 -21.28 6.25 -4.45
N ASN A 28 -21.35 6.04 -5.76
CA ASN A 28 -21.16 7.07 -6.79
C ASN A 28 -22.43 7.86 -7.15
N SER A 29 -23.59 7.53 -6.58
CA SER A 29 -24.85 8.23 -6.85
C SER A 29 -25.37 8.86 -5.56
N PRO A 30 -25.34 10.20 -5.42
CA PRO A 30 -25.81 10.93 -4.24
C PRO A 30 -27.21 10.51 -3.79
N MET A 31 -28.12 10.30 -4.75
CA MET A 31 -29.50 9.90 -4.50
C MET A 31 -29.62 8.51 -3.85
N THR A 32 -28.61 7.65 -4.03
CA THR A 32 -28.63 6.26 -3.54
C THR A 32 -27.76 6.01 -2.30
N ILE A 33 -26.91 6.97 -1.92
CA ILE A 33 -25.94 6.82 -0.81
C ILE A 33 -26.67 6.37 0.45
N GLY A 34 -27.75 7.05 0.83
CA GLY A 34 -28.45 6.81 2.08
C GLY A 34 -28.97 5.38 2.21
N TRP A 35 -29.65 4.85 1.18
CA TRP A 35 -30.20 3.50 1.25
C TRP A 35 -29.13 2.42 1.11
N ARG A 36 -28.11 2.63 0.24
CA ARG A 36 -27.02 1.66 0.07
C ARG A 36 -26.17 1.54 1.32
N LEU A 37 -25.90 2.67 1.99
CA LEU A 37 -25.18 2.67 3.25
C LEU A 37 -25.99 1.95 4.34
N ARG A 38 -27.30 2.25 4.46
CA ARG A 38 -28.18 1.52 5.40
C ARG A 38 -28.20 0.02 5.12
N ALA A 39 -28.34 -0.38 3.86
CA ALA A 39 -28.32 -1.80 3.48
C ALA A 39 -27.03 -2.50 3.91
N LEU A 40 -25.87 -1.84 3.73
CA LEU A 40 -24.59 -2.37 4.18
C LEU A 40 -24.49 -2.47 5.72
N LEU A 41 -24.98 -1.47 6.45
CA LEU A 41 -24.90 -1.44 7.92
C LEU A 41 -25.85 -2.45 8.58
N THR A 42 -26.99 -2.74 7.94
CA THR A 42 -27.94 -3.76 8.38
C THR A 42 -27.45 -5.18 8.06
N ASP A 43 -26.69 -5.35 6.99
CA ASP A 43 -26.07 -6.63 6.63
C ASP A 43 -24.81 -6.89 7.47
N ARG A 44 -25.03 -7.46 8.67
CA ARG A 44 -23.98 -7.74 9.66
C ARG A 44 -22.92 -8.71 9.16
N GLU A 45 -23.33 -9.72 8.39
CA GLU A 45 -22.42 -10.73 7.86
C GLU A 45 -21.46 -10.12 6.85
N ARG A 46 -21.99 -9.37 5.87
CA ARG A 46 -21.18 -8.66 4.89
C ARG A 46 -20.24 -7.66 5.55
N LEU A 47 -20.72 -6.91 6.54
CA LEU A 47 -19.89 -5.94 7.25
C LEU A 47 -18.75 -6.64 8.03
N ALA A 48 -19.03 -7.78 8.67
CA ALA A 48 -18.02 -8.57 9.36
C ALA A 48 -16.98 -9.14 8.38
N ALA A 49 -17.41 -9.65 7.23
CA ALA A 49 -16.52 -10.15 6.18
C ALA A 49 -15.61 -9.03 5.64
N MET A 50 -16.15 -7.84 5.36
CA MET A 50 -15.37 -6.67 4.94
C MET A 50 -14.32 -6.29 6.00
N ARG A 51 -14.69 -6.30 7.29
CA ARG A 51 -13.79 -6.01 8.40
C ARG A 51 -12.66 -7.05 8.51
N ALA A 52 -12.99 -8.34 8.42
CA ALA A 52 -12.00 -9.41 8.46
C ALA A 52 -11.00 -9.30 7.30
N ARG A 53 -11.48 -9.03 6.07
CA ARG A 53 -10.63 -8.82 4.90
C ARG A 53 -9.72 -7.59 5.03
N ALA A 54 -10.22 -6.52 5.65
CA ALA A 54 -9.44 -5.32 5.92
C ALA A 54 -8.32 -5.58 6.93
N LEU A 55 -8.64 -6.26 8.04
CA LEU A 55 -7.65 -6.63 9.05
C LEU A 55 -6.57 -7.55 8.49
N ALA A 56 -6.94 -8.54 7.67
CA ALA A 56 -6.00 -9.46 7.04
C ALA A 56 -5.00 -8.78 6.08
N ARG A 57 -5.33 -7.58 5.58
CA ARG A 57 -4.49 -6.81 4.65
C ARG A 57 -3.84 -5.59 5.28
N ALA A 58 -4.16 -5.28 6.54
CA ALA A 58 -3.64 -4.12 7.22
C ALA A 58 -2.12 -4.22 7.39
N LYS A 59 -1.41 -3.14 7.03
CA LYS A 59 0.02 -2.97 7.25
C LYS A 59 0.26 -1.68 8.04
N PRO A 60 -0.02 -1.66 9.36
CA PRO A 60 0.03 -0.43 10.16
C PRO A 60 1.41 0.24 10.17
N PHE A 61 2.49 -0.53 9.98
CA PHE A 61 3.88 -0.05 9.95
C PHE A 61 4.49 -0.09 8.54
N ALA A 62 3.65 0.03 7.49
CA ALA A 62 4.14 -0.03 6.11
C ALA A 62 5.17 1.07 5.81
N ALA A 63 4.95 2.29 6.33
CA ALA A 63 5.87 3.40 6.15
C ALA A 63 7.23 3.12 6.77
N ASP A 64 7.26 2.68 8.04
CA ASP A 64 8.50 2.30 8.73
C ASP A 64 9.23 1.18 8.00
N ALA A 65 8.49 0.14 7.58
CA ALA A 65 9.06 -0.98 6.83
C ALA A 65 9.71 -0.52 5.52
N ILE A 66 9.09 0.42 4.80
CA ILE A 66 9.64 1.01 3.58
C ILE A 66 10.89 1.84 3.90
N VAL A 67 10.86 2.68 4.92
CA VAL A 67 12.03 3.49 5.33
C VAL A 67 13.20 2.58 5.72
N SER A 68 12.96 1.55 6.53
CA SER A 68 13.99 0.57 6.91
C SER A 68 14.50 -0.24 5.72
N ALA A 69 13.69 -0.49 4.69
CA ALA A 69 14.14 -1.11 3.45
C ALA A 69 15.07 -0.17 2.67
N LEU A 70 14.67 1.09 2.46
CA LEU A 70 15.46 2.10 1.75
C LEU A 70 16.80 2.39 2.45
N GLN A 71 16.83 2.40 3.77
CA GLN A 71 18.07 2.54 4.55
C GLN A 71 19.02 1.36 4.36
N ARG A 72 18.50 0.13 4.32
CA ARG A 72 19.32 -1.06 4.03
C ARG A 72 19.87 -1.03 2.61
N ASP A 73 19.05 -0.64 1.64
CA ASP A 73 19.47 -0.56 0.24
C ASP A 73 20.57 0.50 0.03
N THR A 74 20.45 1.66 0.69
CA THR A 74 21.49 2.70 0.64
C THR A 74 22.81 2.28 1.29
N VAL A 75 22.77 1.56 2.42
CA VAL A 75 23.97 1.00 3.07
C VAL A 75 24.63 -0.09 2.21
N ASN A 76 23.83 -0.94 1.56
CA ASN A 76 24.35 -1.96 0.65
C ASN A 76 24.99 -1.35 -0.60
N ALA A 77 24.38 -0.29 -1.14
CA ALA A 77 24.93 0.46 -2.27
C ALA A 77 26.25 1.14 -1.93
N SER A 78 26.38 1.75 -0.75
CA SER A 78 27.64 2.36 -0.30
C SER A 78 28.73 1.31 -0.02
N SER A 79 28.37 0.16 0.53
CA SER A 79 29.30 -0.94 0.80
C SER A 79 29.82 -1.58 -0.50
N GLY A 80 28.95 -1.80 -1.48
CA GLY A 80 29.33 -2.35 -2.80
C GLY A 80 30.20 -1.40 -3.63
N GLY A 81 29.95 -0.08 -3.53
CA GLY A 81 30.79 0.94 -4.16
C GLY A 81 32.18 1.06 -3.54
N ILE A 82 32.30 0.94 -2.21
CA ILE A 82 33.58 0.93 -1.51
C ILE A 82 34.39 -0.34 -1.84
N THR A 83 33.75 -1.51 -1.93
CA THR A 83 34.44 -2.76 -2.29
C THR A 83 34.96 -2.73 -3.73
N ALA A 84 34.17 -2.24 -4.71
CA ALA A 84 34.60 -2.14 -6.10
C ALA A 84 35.77 -1.13 -6.26
N ALA A 85 35.68 0.03 -5.63
CA ALA A 85 36.76 1.04 -5.67
C ALA A 85 38.06 0.54 -5.03
N ASN A 86 37.99 -0.20 -3.92
CA ASN A 86 39.18 -0.74 -3.26
C ASN A 86 39.85 -1.89 -4.04
N SER A 87 39.09 -2.69 -4.81
CA SER A 87 39.66 -3.73 -5.67
C SER A 87 40.42 -3.17 -6.89
N GLU A 88 39.97 -2.05 -7.45
CA GLU A 88 40.67 -1.38 -8.55
C GLU A 88 41.96 -0.69 -8.08
N LEU A 89 41.94 -0.08 -6.88
CA LEU A 89 43.13 0.55 -6.28
C LEU A 89 44.23 -0.46 -5.91
N THR A 90 43.88 -1.67 -5.48
CA THR A 90 44.87 -2.73 -5.19
C THR A 90 45.45 -3.36 -6.45
N ALA A 91 44.69 -3.44 -7.54
CA ALA A 91 45.18 -3.94 -8.82
C ALA A 91 46.17 -2.98 -9.52
N VAL A 92 46.03 -1.67 -9.32
CA VAL A 92 46.92 -0.64 -9.90
C VAL A 92 48.26 -0.52 -9.17
N HIS A 93 48.31 -0.80 -7.86
CA HIS A 93 49.55 -0.73 -7.06
C HIS A 93 50.42 -2.00 -7.10
N SER A 94 49.99 -3.03 -7.84
CA SER A 94 50.69 -4.32 -7.98
C SER A 94 51.45 -4.47 -9.30
N ARG A 95 51.67 -3.37 -10.03
CA ARG A 95 52.44 -3.30 -11.29
C ARG A 95 53.56 -2.29 -11.15
#